data_AF-A0A8T0E6S3-F1
#
_entry.id   AF-A0A8T0E6S3-F1
#
_cell.length_a   1.000
_cell.length_b   1.000
_cell.length_c   1.000
_cell.angle_alpha   90.00
_cell.angle_beta   90.00
_cell.angle_gamma   90.00
#
_symmetry.space_group_name_H-M   'P 1'
#
loop_
_entity.id
_entity.type
_entity.pdbx_description
1 polymer ?
#
loop_
_entity_poly.entity_id
_entity_poly.type
_entity_poly.pdbx_seq_one_letter_code
_entity_poly.pdbx_strand_id
1 'polypeptide(L)'
;MDIVIKENGQITVSGVDGLLMDAVLTALGYRYELVIPTDGEKGQHKSGNWTGIIGEVVNNRADLAWTWLSPFEEAHNVVDFSNIYGNDAVTFGVTKPHPTPTAYTIFYPFDLPIWFGIFIIIILMPMLLMS
;
A
#
# COMPACT_ATOMS: atom_id res chain seq x y z
N MET A 1 -9.59 -7.54 0.47
CA MET A 1 -10.57 -8.49 -0.08
C MET A 1 -10.25 -8.72 -1.55
N ASP A 2 -9.90 -9.95 -1.92
CA ASP A 2 -9.57 -10.29 -3.30
C ASP A 2 -10.77 -10.98 -3.95
N ILE A 3 -11.25 -10.42 -5.06
CA ILE A 3 -12.37 -10.99 -5.80
C ILE A 3 -11.80 -11.89 -6.89
N VAL A 4 -12.10 -13.18 -6.81
CA VAL A 4 -11.67 -14.18 -7.80
C VAL A 4 -12.88 -14.59 -8.62
N ILE A 5 -12.84 -14.25 -9.91
CA ILE A 5 -13.83 -14.69 -10.90
C ILE A 5 -13.34 -16.02 -11.46
N LYS A 6 -14.08 -17.09 -11.20
CA LYS A 6 -13.79 -18.43 -11.75
C LYS A 6 -14.24 -18.51 -13.21
N GLU A 7 -13.66 -19.45 -13.97
CA GLU A 7 -13.97 -19.66 -15.41
C GLU A 7 -15.46 -19.96 -15.68
N ASN A 8 -16.19 -20.45 -14.67
CA ASN A 8 -17.63 -20.69 -14.72
C ASN A 8 -18.48 -19.42 -14.49
N GLY A 9 -17.86 -18.24 -14.37
CA GLY A 9 -18.52 -16.97 -14.07
C GLY A 9 -18.86 -16.78 -12.58
N GLN A 10 -18.48 -17.72 -11.71
CA GLN A 10 -18.76 -17.61 -10.27
C GLN A 10 -17.78 -16.66 -9.59
N ILE A 11 -18.32 -15.66 -8.90
CA ILE A 11 -17.53 -14.71 -8.11
C ILE A 11 -17.31 -15.33 -6.74
N THR A 12 -16.05 -15.47 -6.35
CA THR A 12 -15.65 -15.98 -5.03
C THR A 12 -14.77 -14.98 -4.32
N VAL A 13 -14.91 -14.89 -3.01
CA VAL A 13 -14.06 -14.03 -2.19
C VAL A 13 -12.84 -14.80 -1.74
N SER A 14 -11.69 -14.15 -1.79
CA SER A 14 -10.40 -14.62 -1.30
C SER A 14 -9.72 -13.54 -0.44
N GLY A 15 -8.58 -13.90 0.13
CA GLY A 15 -7.82 -13.06 1.05
C GLY A 15 -8.40 -13.04 2.47
N VAL A 16 -7.68 -12.41 3.39
CA VAL A 16 -8.02 -12.38 4.83
C VAL A 16 -9.40 -11.77 5.07
N ASP A 17 -9.69 -10.62 4.45
CA ASP A 17 -10.98 -9.94 4.64
C ASP A 17 -12.15 -10.75 4.11
N GLY A 18 -11.94 -11.49 3.02
CA GLY A 18 -12.98 -12.31 2.39
C GLY A 18 -13.36 -13.51 3.24
N LEU A 19 -12.34 -14.17 3.81
CA LEU A 19 -12.54 -15.28 4.74
C LEU A 19 -13.21 -14.80 6.03
N LEU A 20 -12.85 -13.60 6.51
CA LEU A 20 -13.50 -13.00 7.68
C LEU A 20 -14.98 -12.71 7.41
N MET A 21 -15.29 -12.09 6.27
CA MET A 21 -16.66 -11.81 5.85
C MET A 21 -17.50 -13.10 5.78
N ASP A 22 -16.98 -14.13 5.10
CA ASP A 22 -17.64 -15.42 4.94
C ASP A 22 -17.89 -16.09 6.30
N ALA A 23 -16.89 -16.09 7.19
CA ALA A 23 -17.02 -16.65 8.54
C ALA A 23 -18.07 -15.91 9.38
N VAL A 24 -18.09 -14.57 9.34
CA VAL A 24 -19.04 -13.75 10.10
C VAL A 24 -20.47 -13.95 9.59
N LEU A 25 -20.69 -13.87 8.28
CA LEU A 25 -22.04 -14.01 7.70
C LEU A 25 -22.57 -15.44 7.88
N THR A 26 -21.70 -16.45 7.72
CA THR A 26 -22.05 -17.85 7.99
C THR A 26 -22.41 -18.07 9.47
N ALA A 27 -21.65 -17.50 10.40
CA ALA A 27 -21.94 -17.59 11.83
C ALA A 27 -23.28 -16.93 12.20
N LEU A 28 -23.65 -15.86 11.49
CA LEU A 28 -24.95 -15.20 11.63
C LEU A 28 -26.09 -15.90 10.87
N GLY A 29 -25.78 -16.93 10.07
CA GLY A 29 -26.77 -17.69 9.28
C GLY A 29 -27.25 -16.96 8.01
N TYR A 30 -26.55 -15.92 7.57
CA TYR A 30 -26.88 -15.19 6.36
C TYR A 30 -26.22 -15.80 5.13
N ARG A 31 -26.97 -15.81 4.02
CA ARG A 31 -26.42 -16.02 2.68
C ARG A 31 -26.16 -14.67 2.05
N TYR A 32 -25.13 -14.59 1.23
CA TYR A 32 -24.75 -13.35 0.56
C TYR A 32 -24.54 -13.57 -0.93
N GLU A 33 -24.77 -12.51 -1.68
CA GLU A 33 -24.39 -12.37 -3.08
C GLU A 33 -23.40 -11.21 -3.18
N LEU A 34 -22.37 -11.38 -4.00
CA LEU A 34 -21.34 -10.37 -4.17
C LEU A 34 -21.75 -9.39 -5.25
N VAL A 35 -21.93 -8.13 -4.86
CA VAL A 35 -22.15 -7.01 -5.78
C VAL A 35 -20.85 -6.23 -5.92
N ILE A 36 -20.41 -6.04 -7.17
CA ILE A 36 -19.23 -5.22 -7.49
C ILE A 36 -19.75 -3.85 -7.95
N PRO A 37 -19.29 -2.73 -7.34
CA PRO A 37 -19.68 -1.39 -7.76
C PRO A 37 -19.36 -1.18 -9.24
N THR A 38 -20.29 -0.57 -9.98
CA THR A 38 -20.15 -0.38 -11.43
C THR A 38 -19.02 0.56 -11.83
N ASP A 39 -18.64 1.48 -10.94
CA ASP A 39 -17.60 2.49 -11.16
C ASP A 39 -16.23 2.12 -10.56
N GLY A 40 -16.16 1.04 -9.77
CA GLY A 40 -14.94 0.62 -9.06
C GLY A 40 -14.43 1.62 -8.02
N GLU A 41 -15.20 2.64 -7.67
CA GLU A 41 -14.80 3.63 -6.67
C GLU A 41 -15.09 3.11 -5.25
N LYS A 42 -14.38 3.64 -4.25
CA LYS A 42 -14.66 3.29 -2.84
C LYS A 42 -15.88 4.01 -2.29
N GLY A 43 -16.07 5.26 -2.69
CA GLY A 43 -17.11 6.14 -2.15
C GLY A 43 -16.67 7.59 -2.19
N GLN A 44 -17.23 8.36 -3.12
CA GLN A 44 -17.06 9.81 -3.17
C GLN A 44 -18.42 10.47 -3.39
N HIS A 45 -18.64 11.62 -2.75
CA HIS A 45 -19.83 12.41 -2.99
C HIS A 45 -19.63 13.29 -4.23
N LYS A 46 -20.26 12.91 -5.35
CA LYS A 46 -20.19 13.63 -6.63
C LYS A 46 -21.58 13.99 -7.10
N SER A 47 -21.78 15.26 -7.44
CA SER A 47 -23.04 15.76 -8.03
C SER A 47 -24.29 15.44 -7.22
N GLY A 48 -24.19 15.45 -5.88
CA GLY A 48 -25.31 15.16 -4.99
C GLY A 48 -25.64 13.67 -4.83
N ASN A 49 -24.80 12.77 -5.35
CA ASN A 49 -24.94 11.33 -5.16
C ASN A 49 -23.62 10.70 -4.68
N TRP A 50 -23.73 9.55 -4.02
CA TRP A 50 -22.58 8.75 -3.61
C TRP A 50 -22.20 7.76 -4.72
N THR A 51 -20.92 7.72 -5.05
CA THR A 51 -20.32 6.72 -5.96
C THR A 51 -19.81 5.51 -5.20
N GLY A 52 -19.34 4.48 -5.92
CA GLY A 52 -18.61 3.38 -5.33
C GLY A 52 -19.40 2.49 -4.39
N ILE A 53 -18.68 1.77 -3.52
CA ILE A 53 -19.24 0.85 -2.53
C ILE A 53 -20.28 1.55 -1.64
N ILE A 54 -20.03 2.80 -1.23
CA ILE A 54 -20.99 3.59 -0.43
C ILE A 54 -22.24 3.88 -1.25
N GLY A 55 -22.08 4.27 -2.51
CA GLY A 55 -23.18 4.52 -3.43
C GLY A 55 -24.09 3.32 -3.62
N GLU A 56 -23.54 2.11 -3.67
CA GLU A 56 -24.35 0.88 -3.77
C GLU A 56 -25.25 0.69 -2.54
N VAL A 57 -24.75 0.97 -1.33
CA VAL A 57 -25.54 0.85 -0.09
C VAL A 57 -26.56 1.98 0.03
N VAL A 58 -26.15 3.23 -0.17
CA VAL A 58 -27.03 4.42 -0.06
C VAL A 58 -28.21 4.34 -1.05
N ASN A 59 -27.97 3.78 -2.24
CA ASN A 59 -29.00 3.63 -3.27
C ASN A 59 -29.77 2.29 -3.16
N ASN A 60 -29.63 1.54 -2.07
CA ASN A 60 -30.27 0.24 -1.82
C ASN A 60 -30.03 -0.81 -2.93
N ARG A 61 -28.85 -0.75 -3.59
CA ARG A 61 -28.40 -1.77 -4.54
C ARG A 61 -27.60 -2.89 -3.85
N ALA A 62 -27.12 -2.64 -2.63
CA ALA A 62 -26.51 -3.63 -1.76
C ALA A 62 -26.93 -3.37 -0.29
N ASP A 63 -27.10 -4.42 0.49
CA ASP A 63 -27.49 -4.31 1.90
C ASP A 63 -26.29 -4.09 2.84
N LEU A 64 -25.10 -4.51 2.42
CA LEU A 64 -23.88 -4.45 3.22
C LEU A 64 -22.68 -4.13 2.34
N ALA A 65 -21.88 -3.16 2.78
CA ALA A 65 -20.56 -2.87 2.25
C ALA A 65 -19.48 -3.52 3.14
N TRP A 66 -18.73 -4.48 2.59
CA TRP A 66 -17.57 -5.04 3.26
C TRP A 66 -16.28 -4.54 2.61
N THR A 67 -15.53 -3.70 3.30
CA THR A 67 -14.29 -3.12 2.76
C THR A 67 -13.29 -2.81 3.87
N TRP A 68 -12.01 -2.85 3.53
CA TRP A 68 -10.93 -2.38 4.38
C TRP A 68 -10.77 -0.87 4.18
N LEU A 69 -11.66 -0.10 4.79
CA LEU A 69 -11.67 1.35 4.71
C LEU A 69 -11.76 1.95 6.11
N SER A 70 -10.89 2.90 6.41
CA SER A 70 -11.01 3.73 7.60
C SER A 70 -12.31 4.53 7.50
N PRO A 71 -13.18 4.50 8.53
CA PRO A 71 -14.36 5.34 8.55
C PRO A 71 -13.96 6.81 8.38
N PHE A 72 -14.62 7.52 7.47
CA PHE A 72 -14.38 8.93 7.20
C PHE A 72 -15.65 9.74 7.45
N GLU A 73 -15.48 10.97 7.93
CA GLU A 73 -16.55 11.78 8.51
C GLU A 73 -17.73 12.02 7.55
N GLU A 74 -17.45 12.22 6.26
CA GLU A 74 -18.48 12.50 5.27
C GLU A 74 -19.44 11.30 5.07
N ALA A 75 -18.91 10.08 5.13
CA ALA A 75 -19.70 8.86 4.99
C ALA A 75 -20.49 8.52 6.26
N HIS A 76 -19.98 8.90 7.45
CA HIS A 76 -20.67 8.66 8.71
C HIS A 76 -22.06 9.28 8.78
N ASN A 77 -22.31 10.34 8.01
CA ASN A 77 -23.63 10.99 7.96
C ASN A 77 -24.65 10.24 7.09
N VAL A 78 -24.22 9.25 6.30
CA VAL A 78 -25.08 8.56 5.31
C VAL A 78 -25.09 7.04 5.47
N VAL A 79 -24.11 6.46 6.15
CA VAL A 79 -24.03 5.02 6.43
C VAL A 79 -23.58 4.78 7.87
N ASP A 80 -24.11 3.71 8.46
CA ASP A 80 -23.69 3.25 9.78
C ASP A 80 -22.52 2.27 9.67
N PHE A 81 -21.43 2.57 10.39
CA PHE A 81 -20.25 1.70 10.44
C PHE A 81 -20.31 0.75 11.63
N SER A 82 -19.84 -0.48 11.40
CA SER A 82 -19.58 -1.44 12.48
C SER A 82 -18.34 -1.05 13.30
N ASN A 83 -18.07 -1.81 14.37
CA ASN A 83 -16.81 -1.67 15.11
C ASN A 83 -15.62 -2.03 14.21
N ILE A 84 -14.56 -1.22 14.31
CA ILE A 84 -13.32 -1.44 13.56
C ILE A 84 -12.69 -2.78 14.00
N TYR A 85 -12.55 -3.72 13.07
CA TYR A 85 -11.95 -5.04 13.31
C TYR A 85 -10.44 -5.08 13.02
N GLY A 86 -9.89 -4.06 12.38
CA GLY A 86 -8.47 -3.95 12.03
C GLY A 86 -8.00 -2.50 12.06
N ASN A 87 -6.84 -2.24 12.65
CA ASN A 87 -6.22 -0.92 12.67
C ASN A 87 -4.92 -0.97 11.86
N ASP A 88 -4.83 -0.14 10.83
CA ASP A 88 -3.59 0.09 10.10
C ASP A 88 -3.02 1.48 10.44
N ALA A 89 -1.71 1.52 10.62
CA ALA A 89 -0.98 2.79 10.72
C ALA A 89 -0.57 3.25 9.31
N VAL A 90 -0.88 4.51 8.98
CA VAL A 90 -0.37 5.13 7.76
C VAL A 90 1.14 5.28 7.89
N THR A 91 1.88 4.59 7.02
CA THR A 91 3.34 4.64 6.97
C THR A 91 3.82 4.84 5.53
N PHE A 92 5.02 5.37 5.37
CA PHE A 92 5.63 5.59 4.06
C PHE A 92 6.40 4.35 3.61
N GLY A 93 6.04 3.81 2.45
CA GLY A 93 6.87 2.85 1.75
C GLY A 93 8.00 3.59 1.03
N VAL A 94 9.25 3.33 1.42
CA VAL A 94 10.43 3.79 0.67
C VAL A 94 11.09 2.60 -0.01
N THR A 95 11.56 2.78 -1.24
CA THR A 95 12.37 1.77 -1.92
C THR A 95 13.61 1.51 -1.09
N LYS A 96 13.95 0.22 -0.90
CA LYS A 96 15.20 -0.15 -0.24
C LYS A 96 16.37 0.52 -0.98
N PRO A 97 17.27 1.23 -0.28
CA PRO A 97 18.43 1.84 -0.94
C PRO A 97 19.25 0.76 -1.64
N HIS A 98 19.73 1.08 -2.84
CA HIS A 98 20.59 0.16 -3.58
C HIS A 98 21.85 -0.13 -2.75
N PRO A 99 22.29 -1.40 -2.65
CA PRO A 99 23.55 -1.72 -2.00
C PRO A 99 24.68 -1.04 -2.78
N THR A 100 25.41 -0.13 -2.14
CA THR A 100 26.63 0.42 -2.73
C THR A 100 27.67 -0.69 -2.75
N PRO A 101 28.32 -0.97 -3.91
CA PRO A 101 29.35 -1.99 -3.98
C PRO A 101 30.51 -1.61 -3.04
N THR A 102 30.72 -2.41 -1.99
CA THR A 102 31.70 -2.16 -0.92
C THR A 102 33.15 -2.16 -1.42
N ALA A 103 33.41 -2.70 -2.61
CA ALA A 103 34.77 -2.85 -3.15
C ALA A 103 35.47 -1.52 -3.49
N TYR A 104 34.73 -0.46 -3.84
CA TYR A 104 35.30 0.83 -4.28
C TYR A 104 35.00 2.00 -3.35
N THR A 105 34.36 1.77 -2.20
CA THR A 105 34.03 2.83 -1.23
C THR A 105 35.26 3.55 -0.69
N ILE A 106 36.41 2.87 -0.65
CA ILE A 106 37.71 3.45 -0.24
C ILE A 106 38.15 4.57 -1.20
N PHE A 107 37.76 4.52 -2.47
CA PHE A 107 38.10 5.52 -3.48
C PHE A 107 37.06 6.64 -3.62
N TYR A 108 35.90 6.50 -2.97
CA TYR A 108 34.82 7.49 -2.97
C TYR A 108 35.11 8.84 -2.26
N PRO A 109 36.00 8.94 -1.24
CA PRO A 109 36.12 10.19 -0.48
C PRO A 109 36.88 11.30 -1.19
N PHE A 110 37.64 10.99 -2.26
CA PHE A 110 38.50 11.96 -2.95
C PHE A 110 38.40 11.83 -4.46
N ASP A 111 38.39 12.96 -5.17
CA ASP A 111 38.48 12.99 -6.62
C ASP A 111 39.87 12.54 -7.12
N LEU A 112 39.95 12.08 -8.37
CA LEU A 112 41.20 11.64 -9.01
C LEU A 112 42.38 12.63 -8.84
N PRO A 113 42.20 13.97 -8.95
CA PRO A 113 43.31 14.91 -8.75
C PRO A 113 43.90 14.87 -7.33
N ILE A 114 43.07 14.64 -6.30
CA ILE A 114 43.51 14.56 -4.90
C ILE A 114 44.29 13.26 -4.68
N TRP A 115 43.83 12.16 -5.28
CA TRP A 115 44.57 10.89 -5.27
C TRP A 115 45.96 11.04 -5.89
N PHE A 116 46.06 11.70 -7.06
CA PHE A 116 47.37 12.00 -7.66
C PHE A 116 48.24 12.88 -6.74
N GLY A 117 47.65 13.86 -6.07
CA GLY A 117 48.34 14.68 -5.06
C GLY A 117 48.91 13.84 -3.91
N ILE A 118 48.13 12.91 -3.35
CA ILE A 118 48.58 11.99 -2.29
C ILE A 118 49.76 11.15 -2.78
N PHE A 119 49.69 10.58 -3.99
CA PHE A 119 50.80 9.82 -4.58
C PHE A 119 52.06 10.66 -4.74
N ILE A 120 51.94 11.90 -5.21
CA ILE A 120 53.07 12.82 -5.38
C ILE A 120 53.71 13.15 -4.04
N ILE A 121 52.93 13.46 -3.01
CA ILE A 121 53.45 13.77 -1.66
C ILE A 121 54.17 12.56 -1.05
N ILE A 122 53.61 11.35 -1.20
CA ILE A 122 54.23 10.11 -0.72
C ILE A 122 55.59 9.86 -1.39
N ILE A 123 55.77 10.24 -2.65
CA ILE A 123 57.04 10.05 -3.38
C ILE A 123 58.04 11.18 -3.08
N LEU A 124 57.57 12.43 -3.01
CA LEU A 124 58.43 13.60 -2.83
C LEU A 124 58.98 13.74 -1.41
N MET A 125 58.17 13.40 -0.39
CA MET A 125 58.60 13.54 1.01
C MET A 125 59.84 12.68 1.35
N PRO A 126 59.92 11.39 1.00
CA PRO A 126 61.12 10.59 1.22
C PRO A 126 62.32 11.08 0.40
N MET A 127 62.09 11.53 -0.84
CA MET A 127 63.17 12.02 -1.71
C MET A 127 63.82 13.28 -1.12
N LEU A 128 63.00 14.19 -0.56
CA LEU A 128 63.46 15.38 0.14
C LEU A 128 64.13 15.07 1.49
N LEU A 129 63.67 14.02 2.19
CA LEU A 129 64.28 13.58 3.45
C LEU A 129 65.64 12.92 3.24
N MET A 130 65.88 12.34 2.06
CA MET A 130 67.13 11.65 1.69
C MET A 130 68.17 12.55 1.00
N SER A 131 67.83 13.81 0.67
CA SER A 131 68.73 14.82 0.09
C SER A 131 69.28 15.77 1.15
#